data_AF-A0A8J7ZSP9-F1
#
_entry.id   AF-A0A8J7ZSP9-F1
#
_cell.length_a   1.000
_cell.length_b   1.000
_cell.length_c   1.000
_cell.angle_alpha   90.00
_cell.angle_beta   90.00
_cell.angle_gamma   90.00
#
_symmetry.space_group_name_H-M   'P 1'
#
loop_
_entity.id
_entity.type
_entity.pdbx_description
1 polymer ?
#
loop_
_entity_poly.entity_id
_entity_poly.type
_entity_poly.pdbx_seq_one_letter_code
_entity_poly.pdbx_strand_id
1 'polypeptide(L)'
;MTESEADDEERPFEERLEDRLMGQGVYLTNLTESDGELTIEYESIAAADGFPKRQVGRVLQMVWDAREEHGDAVSVDATVTDTDGEVIGTWRAEDEWVERLRDDELTQTEFSGKVLDTTEEK
;
A
#
# COMPACT_ATOMS: atom_id res chain seq x y z
N MET A 1 17.13 -17.60 -11.19
CA MET A 1 17.59 -17.35 -9.82
C MET A 1 18.98 -16.77 -9.91
N THR A 2 19.03 -15.47 -10.13
CA THR A 2 20.28 -14.69 -10.04
C THR A 2 20.50 -14.37 -8.56
N GLU A 3 21.74 -14.30 -8.10
CA GLU A 3 22.07 -13.96 -6.70
C GLU A 3 21.27 -12.73 -6.19
N SER A 4 21.02 -11.74 -7.05
CA SER A 4 20.23 -10.54 -6.73
C SER A 4 18.73 -10.73 -6.39
N GLU A 5 18.08 -11.84 -6.75
CA GLU A 5 16.68 -12.09 -6.35
C GLU A 5 16.61 -12.67 -4.93
N ALA A 6 17.56 -13.54 -4.57
CA ALA A 6 17.65 -14.17 -3.26
C ALA A 6 18.04 -13.18 -2.16
N ASP A 7 18.95 -12.24 -2.47
CA ASP A 7 19.30 -11.14 -1.55
C ASP A 7 18.10 -10.21 -1.27
N ASP A 8 17.11 -10.11 -2.18
CA ASP A 8 15.89 -9.29 -1.97
C ASP A 8 14.96 -9.94 -0.95
N GLU A 9 14.78 -11.26 -1.02
CA GLU A 9 13.90 -12.05 -0.13
C GLU A 9 14.38 -12.04 1.34
N GLU A 10 15.69 -11.90 1.59
CA GLU A 10 16.26 -11.85 2.95
C GLU A 10 16.11 -10.49 3.66
N ARG A 11 15.77 -9.43 2.92
CA ARG A 11 15.62 -8.08 3.50
C ARG A 11 14.31 -7.92 4.28
N PRO A 12 14.28 -7.10 5.35
CA PRO A 12 13.05 -6.79 6.08
C PRO A 12 11.96 -6.23 5.16
N PHE A 13 10.71 -6.66 5.37
CA PHE A 13 9.56 -6.23 4.56
C PHE A 13 9.49 -4.72 4.37
N GLU A 14 9.70 -3.95 5.44
CA GLU A 14 9.69 -2.48 5.43
C GLU A 14 10.69 -1.90 4.43
N GLU A 15 11.96 -2.34 4.46
CA GLU A 15 13.00 -1.87 3.55
C GLU A 15 12.66 -2.18 2.08
N ARG A 16 12.14 -3.38 1.82
CA ARG A 16 11.74 -3.78 0.46
C ARG A 16 10.53 -3.00 -0.05
N LEU A 17 9.61 -2.64 0.83
CA LEU A 17 8.45 -1.82 0.49
C LEU A 17 8.88 -0.37 0.23
N GLU A 18 9.71 0.18 1.11
CA GLU A 18 10.26 1.54 1.00
C GLU A 18 10.97 1.75 -0.35
N ASP A 19 11.88 0.86 -0.73
CA ASP A 19 12.59 0.93 -2.02
C ASP A 19 11.63 0.98 -3.23
N ARG A 20 10.58 0.16 -3.21
CA ARG A 20 9.57 0.09 -4.29
C ARG A 20 8.74 1.38 -4.35
N LEU A 21 8.35 1.91 -3.19
CA LEU A 21 7.57 3.13 -3.06
C LEU A 21 8.37 4.36 -3.50
N MET A 22 9.64 4.47 -3.08
CA MET A 22 10.53 5.57 -3.43
C MET A 22 10.66 5.72 -4.96
N GLY A 23 10.75 4.60 -5.69
CA GLY A 23 10.77 4.59 -7.15
C GLY A 23 9.52 5.19 -7.81
N GLN A 24 8.45 5.46 -7.06
CA GLN A 24 7.19 6.06 -7.52
C GLN A 24 6.92 7.45 -6.94
N GLY A 25 7.86 8.04 -6.21
CA GLY A 25 7.64 9.32 -5.51
C GLY A 25 6.69 9.19 -4.32
N VAL A 26 6.68 8.02 -3.69
CA VAL A 26 6.04 7.75 -2.39
C VAL A 26 7.14 7.50 -1.38
N TYR A 27 7.13 8.19 -0.25
CA TYR A 27 8.13 8.00 0.79
C TYR A 27 7.45 7.44 2.03
N LEU A 28 7.83 6.22 2.43
CA LEU A 28 7.32 5.60 3.64
C LEU A 28 7.85 6.37 4.86
N THR A 29 6.97 6.82 5.74
CA THR A 29 7.35 7.58 6.94
C THR A 29 7.12 6.78 8.21
N ASN A 30 6.14 5.88 8.21
CA ASN A 30 5.88 4.97 9.30
C ASN A 30 5.27 3.68 8.77
N LEU A 31 5.66 2.56 9.37
CA LEU A 31 5.09 1.25 9.10
C LEU A 31 4.94 0.48 10.39
N THR A 32 3.74 0.00 10.67
CA THR A 32 3.47 -0.81 11.86
C THR A 32 2.54 -1.94 11.49
N GLU A 33 2.91 -3.16 11.87
CA GLU A 33 2.04 -4.33 11.77
C GLU A 33 1.53 -4.69 13.17
N SER A 34 0.23 -4.84 13.32
CA SER A 34 -0.41 -5.20 14.59
C SER A 34 -1.72 -5.94 14.35
N ASP A 35 -1.94 -7.05 15.05
CA ASP A 35 -3.20 -7.82 15.02
C ASP A 35 -3.72 -8.18 13.61
N GLY A 36 -2.84 -8.36 12.61
CA GLY A 36 -3.23 -8.68 11.23
C GLY A 36 -3.60 -7.45 10.37
N GLU A 37 -3.40 -6.25 10.90
CA GLU A 37 -3.53 -4.98 10.18
C GLU A 37 -2.13 -4.36 9.97
N LEU A 38 -1.93 -3.80 8.78
CA LEU A 38 -0.74 -3.04 8.41
C LEU A 38 -1.11 -1.56 8.36
N THR A 39 -0.62 -0.79 9.32
CA THR A 39 -0.73 0.67 9.33
C THR A 39 0.45 1.27 8.59
N ILE A 40 0.17 2.11 7.60
CA ILE A 40 1.18 2.76 6.74
C ILE A 40 0.96 4.27 6.77
N GLU A 41 2.02 5.02 7.04
CA GLU A 41 2.03 6.46 6.78
C GLU A 41 3.03 6.73 5.68
N TYR A 42 2.63 7.49 4.67
CA TYR A 42 3.52 7.85 3.58
C TYR A 42 3.30 9.27 3.08
N GLU A 43 4.41 9.90 2.72
CA GLU A 43 4.44 11.15 1.99
C GLU A 43 4.29 10.87 0.49
N SER A 44 3.54 11.73 -0.19
CA SER A 44 3.38 11.67 -1.64
C SER A 44 3.63 13.01 -2.31
N ILE A 45 4.51 12.99 -3.32
CA ILE A 45 4.72 14.14 -4.21
C ILE A 45 3.44 14.46 -5.01
N ALA A 46 2.61 13.45 -5.27
CA ALA A 46 1.35 13.63 -6.00
C ALA A 46 0.24 14.26 -5.15
N ALA A 47 0.47 14.41 -3.83
CA ALA A 47 -0.52 14.98 -2.93
C ALA A 47 -0.57 16.52 -2.95
N ALA A 48 0.31 17.18 -3.72
CA ALA A 48 0.36 18.63 -3.86
C ALA A 48 -0.95 19.26 -4.39
N ASP A 49 -1.73 18.50 -5.17
CA ASP A 49 -3.02 18.94 -5.73
C ASP A 49 -4.22 18.29 -5.01
N GLY A 50 -3.99 17.66 -3.84
CA GLY A 50 -5.00 16.93 -3.06
C GLY A 50 -4.82 15.42 -3.08
N PHE A 51 -5.84 14.68 -2.62
CA PHE A 51 -5.68 13.24 -2.35
C PHE A 51 -5.40 12.40 -3.62
N PRO A 52 -4.29 11.65 -3.67
CA PRO A 52 -3.83 10.98 -4.89
C PRO A 52 -4.52 9.62 -5.11
N LYS A 53 -5.79 9.61 -5.50
CA LYS A 53 -6.62 8.39 -5.70
C LYS A 53 -5.96 7.30 -6.57
N ARG A 54 -5.26 7.70 -7.64
CA ARG A 54 -4.56 6.75 -8.54
C ARG A 54 -3.35 6.09 -7.89
N GLN A 55 -2.75 6.75 -6.91
CA GLN A 55 -1.57 6.26 -6.22
C GLN A 55 -1.96 5.24 -5.14
N VAL A 56 -3.12 5.38 -4.51
CA VAL A 56 -3.65 4.43 -3.51
C VAL A 56 -3.60 2.99 -4.01
N GLY A 57 -4.20 2.70 -5.18
CA GLY A 57 -4.19 1.35 -5.74
C GLY A 57 -2.78 0.84 -6.08
N ARG A 58 -1.85 1.74 -6.41
CA ARG A 58 -0.47 1.38 -6.71
C ARG A 58 0.32 1.06 -5.44
N VAL A 59 0.16 1.86 -4.38
CA VAL A 59 0.78 1.61 -3.07
C VAL A 59 0.33 0.26 -2.55
N LEU A 60 -0.96 -0.02 -2.62
CA LEU A 60 -1.52 -1.28 -2.20
C LEU A 60 -1.00 -2.48 -3.00
N GLN A 61 -0.91 -2.34 -4.32
CA GLN A 61 -0.26 -3.35 -5.17
C GLN A 61 1.19 -3.62 -4.71
N MET A 62 1.95 -2.57 -4.40
CA MET A 62 3.33 -2.70 -3.93
C MET A 62 3.44 -3.38 -2.57
N VAL A 63 2.50 -3.10 -1.65
CA VAL A 63 2.41 -3.79 -0.36
C VAL A 63 2.26 -5.29 -0.57
N TRP A 64 1.35 -5.72 -1.47
CA TRP A 64 1.16 -7.13 -1.76
C TRP A 64 2.33 -7.76 -2.50
N ASP A 65 2.87 -7.08 -3.50
CA ASP A 65 4.05 -7.56 -4.24
C ASP A 65 5.25 -7.75 -3.29
N ALA A 66 5.43 -6.85 -2.31
CA ALA A 66 6.50 -6.94 -1.31
C ALA A 66 6.28 -8.03 -0.24
N ARG A 67 5.05 -8.54 -0.10
CA ARG A 67 4.70 -9.67 0.79
C ARG A 67 4.79 -11.05 0.12
N GLU A 68 5.24 -11.10 -1.14
CA GLU A 68 5.31 -12.30 -2.00
C GLU A 68 3.92 -12.84 -2.42
N GLU A 69 3.86 -13.54 -3.57
CA GLU A 69 2.61 -14.08 -4.14
C GLU A 69 1.85 -15.04 -3.20
N HIS A 70 2.50 -15.57 -2.16
CA HIS A 70 1.95 -16.51 -1.19
C HIS A 70 1.70 -15.94 0.22
N GLY A 71 1.93 -14.64 0.44
CA GLY A 71 1.65 -14.00 1.73
C GLY A 71 0.16 -13.96 2.04
N ASP A 72 -0.20 -14.03 3.33
CA ASP A 72 -1.58 -13.88 3.80
C ASP A 72 -2.18 -12.52 3.39
N ALA A 73 -3.49 -12.50 3.14
CA ALA A 73 -4.20 -11.25 2.97
C ALA A 73 -4.08 -10.41 4.25
N VAL A 74 -3.78 -9.12 4.10
CA VAL A 74 -3.59 -8.20 5.22
C VAL A 74 -4.45 -6.97 5.02
N SER A 75 -5.14 -6.56 6.08
CA SER A 75 -5.84 -5.29 6.09
C SER A 75 -4.82 -4.15 6.11
N VAL A 76 -5.02 -3.11 5.31
CA VAL A 76 -4.14 -1.96 5.22
C VAL A 76 -4.91 -0.71 5.64
N ASP A 77 -4.40 0.00 6.64
CA ASP A 77 -4.87 1.32 7.04
C ASP A 77 -3.77 2.32 6.72
N ALA A 78 -4.06 3.32 5.90
CA ALA A 78 -3.03 4.18 5.35
C ALA A 78 -3.36 5.66 5.46
N THR A 79 -2.35 6.43 5.87
CA THR A 79 -2.40 7.89 5.94
C THR A 79 -1.46 8.49 4.89
N VAL A 80 -1.97 9.47 4.16
CA VAL A 80 -1.23 10.18 3.11
C VAL A 80 -0.91 11.59 3.58
N THR A 81 0.35 11.98 3.50
CA THR A 81 0.81 13.35 3.71
C THR A 81 1.35 13.98 2.43
N ASP A 82 1.35 15.31 2.38
CA ASP A 82 2.15 16.06 1.42
C ASP A 82 3.62 16.18 1.86
N THR A 83 4.42 16.86 1.04
CA THR A 83 5.86 17.08 1.28
C THR A 83 6.18 18.04 2.42
N ASP A 84 5.17 18.72 2.96
CA ASP A 84 5.28 19.58 4.13
C ASP A 84 4.85 18.82 5.42
N GLY A 85 4.47 17.54 5.29
CA GLY A 85 3.99 16.69 6.37
C GLY A 85 2.54 16.94 6.76
N GLU A 86 1.77 17.67 5.95
CA GLU A 86 0.34 17.84 6.18
C GLU A 86 -0.44 16.59 5.74
N VAL A 87 -1.28 16.05 6.63
CA VAL A 87 -2.20 14.96 6.30
C VAL A 87 -3.22 15.43 5.29
N ILE A 88 -3.24 14.79 4.12
CA ILE A 88 -4.15 15.07 3.00
C ILE A 88 -5.36 14.14 3.04
N GLY A 89 -5.19 12.92 3.57
CA GLY A 89 -6.30 12.00 3.78
C GLY A 89 -5.87 10.61 4.21
N THR A 90 -6.86 9.75 4.41
CA THR A 90 -6.67 8.34 4.78
C THR A 90 -7.39 7.43 3.80
N TRP A 91 -6.99 6.17 3.74
CA TRP A 91 -7.69 5.12 3.01
C TRP A 91 -7.46 3.77 3.67
N ARG A 92 -8.37 2.85 3.40
CA ARG A 92 -8.33 1.50 3.97
C ARG A 92 -8.63 0.44 2.92
N ALA A 93 -7.93 -0.68 3.00
CA ALA A 93 -8.22 -1.91 2.28
C ALA A 93 -8.40 -3.06 3.26
N GLU A 94 -9.50 -3.80 3.19
CA GLU A 94 -9.74 -4.96 4.04
C GLU A 94 -9.13 -6.23 3.43
N ASP A 95 -8.62 -7.12 4.28
CA ASP A 95 -8.07 -8.43 3.91
C ASP A 95 -9.08 -9.28 3.14
N GLU A 96 -10.35 -9.29 3.57
CA GLU A 96 -11.43 -10.03 2.89
C GLU A 96 -11.60 -9.62 1.41
N TRP A 97 -11.33 -8.36 1.05
CA TRP A 97 -11.43 -7.91 -0.33
C TRP A 97 -10.27 -8.44 -1.17
N VAL A 98 -9.11 -8.60 -0.55
CA VAL A 98 -7.92 -9.18 -1.18
C VAL A 98 -8.12 -10.67 -1.42
N GLU A 99 -8.66 -11.39 -0.42
CA GLU A 99 -9.02 -12.80 -0.55
C GLU A 99 -9.99 -13.00 -1.72
N ARG A 100 -11.08 -12.22 -1.76
CA ARG A 100 -12.05 -12.29 -2.84
C ARG A 100 -11.49 -11.92 -4.22
N LEU A 101 -10.50 -11.02 -4.28
CA LEU A 101 -9.79 -10.70 -5.51
C LEU A 101 -8.93 -11.90 -5.98
N ARG A 102 -8.31 -12.63 -5.05
CA ARG A 102 -7.51 -13.83 -5.33
C ARG A 102 -8.37 -15.03 -5.75
N ASP A 103 -9.56 -15.16 -5.19
CA ASP A 103 -10.53 -16.21 -5.53
C ASP A 103 -11.36 -15.91 -6.81
N ASP A 104 -11.00 -14.87 -7.57
CA ASP A 104 -11.72 -14.38 -8.75
C ASP A 104 -13.21 -14.00 -8.47
N GLU A 105 -13.60 -13.86 -7.20
CA GLU A 105 -14.94 -13.45 -6.76
C GLU A 105 -15.18 -11.93 -6.85
N LEU A 106 -14.10 -11.18 -7.07
CA LEU A 106 -14.11 -9.74 -7.13
C LEU A 106 -13.10 -9.26 -8.19
N THR A 107 -13.53 -8.39 -9.09
CA THR A 107 -12.63 -7.86 -10.12
C THR A 107 -11.71 -6.77 -9.56
N GLN A 108 -10.56 -6.53 -10.22
CA GLN A 108 -9.66 -5.42 -9.86
C GLN A 108 -10.37 -4.04 -9.86
N THR A 109 -11.36 -3.85 -10.72
CA THR A 109 -12.13 -2.60 -10.78
C THR A 109 -13.04 -2.45 -9.57
N GLU A 110 -13.74 -3.50 -9.17
CA GLU A 110 -14.57 -3.52 -7.96
C GLU A 110 -13.73 -3.35 -6.70
N PHE A 111 -12.55 -3.99 -6.66
CA PHE A 111 -11.57 -3.82 -5.60
C PHE A 111 -11.16 -2.37 -5.43
N SER A 112 -10.72 -1.75 -6.54
CA SER A 112 -10.29 -0.36 -6.54
C SER A 112 -11.43 0.57 -6.14
N GLY A 113 -12.66 0.29 -6.58
CA GLY A 113 -13.85 1.02 -6.16
C GLY A 113 -14.04 0.97 -4.65
N LYS A 114 -14.00 -0.23 -4.04
CA LYS A 114 -14.14 -0.42 -2.60
C LYS A 114 -13.10 0.35 -1.79
N VAL A 115 -11.83 0.28 -2.18
CA VAL A 115 -10.75 1.04 -1.51
C VAL A 115 -10.95 2.53 -1.67
N LEU A 116 -11.41 3.00 -2.83
CA LEU A 116 -11.69 4.42 -3.03
C LEU A 116 -12.93 4.90 -2.25
N ASP A 117 -13.89 4.02 -1.96
CA ASP A 117 -15.04 4.34 -1.11
C ASP A 117 -14.64 4.50 0.38
N THR A 118 -13.47 4.03 0.82
CA THR A 118 -12.96 4.26 2.18
C THR A 118 -12.13 5.51 2.32
N THR A 119 -11.85 6.24 1.23
CA THR A 119 -10.97 7.40 1.29
C THR A 119 -11.63 8.55 2.03
N GLU A 120 -10.95 9.10 3.04
CA GLU A 120 -11.37 10.31 3.73
C GLU A 120 -10.37 11.43 3.41
N GLU A 121 -10.85 12.46 2.69
CA GLU A 121 -10.05 13.61 2.24
C GLU A 121 -10.21 14.77 3.25
N LYS A 122 -9.13 15.48 3.57
CA LYS A 122 -9.13 16.64 4.49
C LYS A 122 -9.56 17.94 3.81
#